data_AF-A0A355BCD7-F1
#
_entry.id   AF-A0A355BCD7-F1
#
_cell.length_a   1.000
_cell.length_b   1.000
_cell.length_c   1.000
_cell.angle_alpha   90.00
_cell.angle_beta   90.00
_cell.angle_gamma   90.00
#
_symmetry.space_group_name_H-M   'P 1'
#
loop_
_entity.id
_entity.type
_entity.pdbx_description
1 polymer ?
#
loop_
_entity_poly.entity_id
_entity_poly.type
_entity_poly.pdbx_seq_one_letter_code
_entity_poly.pdbx_strand_id
1 'polypeptide(L)'
;MVHEIVWTEMEKWIKKVTESLDSVILIGSGGNINKIYKLSEKNQDAPLSYVYLNAQYQKLHAMTYEQRITELGLNPDRADVIIPATRIYLNAMKWSGARQIYVPKIGLADGIVKAMYHGRI
;
A
#
# COMPACT_ATOMS: atom_id res chain seq x y z
N MET A 1 6.89 14.32 -11.22
CA MET A 1 7.56 14.13 -9.92
C MET A 1 6.66 14.74 -8.84
N VAL A 2 6.46 14.08 -7.69
CA VAL A 2 5.61 14.63 -6.62
C VAL A 2 6.37 15.76 -5.91
N HIS A 3 5.77 16.94 -5.81
CA HIS A 3 6.39 18.11 -5.19
C HIS A 3 6.60 17.88 -3.68
N GLU A 4 7.72 18.37 -3.13
CA GLU A 4 8.11 18.10 -1.74
C GLU A 4 7.04 18.55 -0.71
N ILE A 5 6.39 19.67 -1.01
CA ILE A 5 5.24 20.19 -0.23
C ILE A 5 4.17 19.12 0.00
N VAL A 6 3.88 18.26 -0.98
CA VAL A 6 2.82 17.24 -0.88
C VAL A 6 3.20 16.19 0.17
N TRP A 7 4.47 15.79 0.22
CA TRP A 7 4.94 14.85 1.24
C TRP A 7 4.84 15.44 2.64
N THR A 8 5.22 16.70 2.80
CA THR A 8 5.11 17.42 4.08
C THR A 8 3.67 17.54 4.55
N GLU A 9 2.74 17.88 3.65
CA GLU A 9 1.32 17.99 3.99
C GLU A 9 0.70 16.62 4.31
N MET A 10 1.08 15.56 3.59
CA MET A 10 0.67 14.19 3.91
C MET A 10 1.18 13.75 5.30
N GLU A 11 2.44 14.03 5.62
CA GLU A 11 3.03 13.70 6.92
C GLU A 11 2.29 14.40 8.06
N LYS A 12 2.08 15.72 7.94
CA LYS A 12 1.34 16.50 8.94
C LYS A 12 -0.07 15.97 9.12
N TRP A 13 -0.76 15.70 8.01
CA TRP A 13 -2.13 15.19 8.05
C TRP A 13 -2.20 13.83 8.75
N ILE A 14 -1.33 12.87 8.38
CA ILE A 14 -1.31 11.54 8.99
C ILE A 14 -1.02 11.64 10.49
N LYS A 15 0.04 12.35 10.89
CA LYS A 15 0.39 12.51 12.30
C LYS A 15 -0.75 13.12 13.12
N LYS A 16 -1.41 14.16 12.58
CA LYS A 16 -2.53 14.82 13.23
C LYS A 16 -3.72 13.87 13.45
N VAL A 17 -4.10 13.08 12.45
CA VAL A 17 -5.26 12.18 12.57
C VAL A 17 -4.99 10.95 13.41
N THR A 18 -3.71 10.56 13.56
CA THR A 18 -3.32 9.40 14.36
C THR A 18 -2.81 9.74 15.77
N GLU A 19 -2.66 11.01 16.12
CA GLU A 19 -2.05 11.46 17.40
C GLU A 19 -2.74 10.89 18.64
N SER A 20 -4.08 10.74 18.61
CA SER A 20 -4.87 10.22 19.74
C SER A 20 -5.05 8.69 19.74
N LEU A 21 -4.42 7.99 18.79
CA LEU A 21 -4.59 6.54 18.62
C LEU A 21 -3.37 5.79 19.20
N ASP A 22 -3.59 5.00 20.24
CA ASP A 22 -2.52 4.21 20.88
C ASP A 22 -1.95 3.08 19.99
N SER A 23 -2.79 2.52 19.11
CA SER A 23 -2.45 1.40 18.25
C SER A 23 -3.02 1.60 16.84
N VAL A 24 -2.18 2.04 15.92
CA VAL A 24 -2.57 2.21 14.51
C VAL A 24 -2.23 0.96 13.70
N ILE A 25 -3.22 0.48 12.96
CA ILE A 25 -3.07 -0.57 11.95
C ILE A 25 -3.37 0.06 10.59
N LEU A 26 -2.51 -0.18 9.60
CA LEU A 26 -2.79 0.26 8.23
C LEU A 26 -3.66 -0.76 7.50
N ILE A 27 -4.57 -0.24 6.67
CA ILE A 27 -5.31 -1.02 5.69
C ILE A 27 -4.92 -0.51 4.30
N GLY A 28 -4.29 -1.36 3.51
CA GLY A 28 -3.91 -1.07 2.13
C GLY A 28 -4.87 -1.75 1.17
N SER A 29 -5.53 -0.98 0.31
CA SER A 29 -6.33 -1.51 -0.79
C SER A 29 -5.82 -0.97 -2.13
N GLY A 30 -6.14 -1.68 -3.21
CA GLY A 30 -5.78 -1.30 -4.58
C GLY A 30 -4.72 -2.20 -5.24
N GLY A 31 -4.46 -1.94 -6.53
CA GLY A 31 -3.69 -2.85 -7.39
C GLY A 31 -2.23 -3.05 -6.97
N ASN A 32 -1.53 -1.97 -6.57
CA ASN A 32 -0.10 -2.03 -6.24
C ASN A 32 0.14 -2.84 -4.96
N ILE A 33 -0.55 -2.51 -3.87
CA ILE A 33 -0.42 -3.26 -2.62
C ILE A 33 -0.89 -4.71 -2.77
N ASN A 34 -1.94 -4.99 -3.55
CA ASN A 34 -2.37 -6.36 -3.84
C ASN A 34 -1.29 -7.16 -4.56
N LYS A 35 -0.53 -6.54 -5.46
CA LYS A 35 0.57 -7.22 -6.15
C LYS A 35 1.74 -7.49 -5.20
N ILE A 36 2.13 -6.52 -4.38
CA ILE A 36 3.18 -6.71 -3.36
C ILE A 36 2.77 -7.81 -2.37
N TYR A 37 1.50 -7.83 -1.97
CA TYR A 37 0.96 -8.87 -1.09
C TYR A 37 1.04 -10.25 -1.73
N LYS A 38 0.67 -10.40 -3.00
CA LYS A 38 0.81 -11.67 -3.73
C LYS A 38 2.26 -12.16 -3.78
N LEU A 39 3.23 -11.25 -3.90
CA LEU A 39 4.67 -11.58 -3.87
C LEU A 39 5.16 -12.00 -2.47
N SER A 40 4.36 -11.80 -1.42
CA SER A 40 4.73 -12.23 -0.06
C SER A 40 4.44 -13.70 0.20
N GLU A 41 3.64 -14.34 -0.65
CA GLU A 41 3.18 -15.73 -0.51
C GLU A 41 2.51 -16.03 0.85
N LYS A 42 2.15 -14.99 1.61
CA LYS A 42 1.46 -15.14 2.88
C LYS A 42 0.02 -15.58 2.67
N ASN A 43 -0.49 -16.31 3.66
CA ASN A 43 -1.91 -16.64 3.75
C ASN A 43 -2.75 -15.37 3.70
N GLN A 44 -3.86 -15.47 2.99
CA GLN A 44 -4.92 -14.46 2.98
C GLN A 44 -5.26 -14.12 4.43
N ASP A 45 -5.19 -12.84 4.79
CA ASP A 45 -5.42 -12.27 6.14
C ASP A 45 -4.17 -12.02 7.00
N ALA A 46 -3.01 -12.59 6.66
CA ALA A 46 -1.78 -12.26 7.37
C ALA A 46 -1.28 -10.86 6.96
N PRO A 47 -0.92 -9.96 7.90
CA PRO A 47 -0.43 -8.64 7.56
C PRO A 47 1.01 -8.68 6.99
N LEU A 48 1.37 -7.63 6.26
CA LEU A 48 2.76 -7.33 5.93
C LEU A 48 3.37 -6.45 7.02
N SER A 49 4.63 -6.70 7.36
CA SER A 49 5.39 -5.85 8.27
C SER A 49 6.04 -4.69 7.51
N TYR A 50 6.36 -3.62 8.23
CA TYR A 50 7.18 -2.53 7.69
C TYR A 50 8.50 -3.04 7.09
N VAL A 51 9.17 -3.96 7.80
CA VAL A 51 10.44 -4.56 7.36
C VAL A 51 10.30 -5.27 6.01
N TYR A 52 9.22 -6.07 5.86
CA TYR A 52 8.95 -6.74 4.59
C TYR A 52 8.71 -5.73 3.46
N LEU A 53 7.86 -4.72 3.69
CA LEU A 53 7.60 -3.70 2.67
C LEU A 53 8.84 -2.90 2.31
N ASN A 54 9.72 -2.62 3.28
CA ASN A 54 10.97 -1.92 3.02
C ASN A 54 11.92 -2.79 2.19
N ALA A 55 12.01 -4.08 2.48
CA ALA A 55 12.78 -5.02 1.66
C ALA A 55 12.24 -5.09 0.22
N GLN A 56 10.91 -5.13 0.04
CA GLN A 56 10.31 -5.10 -1.29
C GLN A 56 10.58 -3.77 -2.02
N TYR A 57 10.55 -2.64 -1.31
CA TYR A 57 10.90 -1.34 -1.89
C TYR A 57 12.34 -1.32 -2.42
N GLN A 58 13.30 -1.81 -1.63
CA GLN A 58 14.70 -1.89 -2.06
C GLN A 58 14.87 -2.85 -3.25
N LYS A 59 14.20 -4.01 -3.22
CA LYS A 59 14.18 -4.96 -4.36
C LYS A 59 13.66 -4.29 -5.63
N LEU A 60 12.51 -3.62 -5.56
CA LEU A 60 11.91 -2.92 -6.69
C LEU A 60 12.83 -1.81 -7.24
N HIS A 61 13.54 -1.10 -6.36
CA HIS A 61 14.46 -0.03 -6.76
C HIS A 61 15.76 -0.56 -7.41
N ALA A 62 16.17 -1.79 -7.09
CA ALA A 62 17.31 -2.45 -7.72
C ALA A 62 16.98 -3.06 -9.09
N MET A 63 15.70 -3.21 -9.42
CA MET A 63 15.25 -3.79 -10.69
C MET A 63 15.11 -2.74 -11.79
N THR A 64 15.51 -3.10 -13.01
CA THR A 64 15.17 -2.29 -14.18
C THR A 64 13.65 -2.30 -14.44
N TYR A 65 13.20 -1.41 -15.31
CA TYR A 65 11.81 -1.40 -15.76
C TYR A 65 11.41 -2.74 -16.40
N GLU A 66 12.26 -3.26 -17.27
CA GLU A 66 12.04 -4.54 -17.98
C GLU A 66 11.99 -5.70 -17.00
N GLN A 67 12.90 -5.77 -16.03
CA GLN A 67 12.89 -6.80 -14.98
C GLN A 67 11.61 -6.76 -14.15
N ARG A 68 11.10 -5.56 -13.84
CA ARG A 68 9.82 -5.42 -13.13
C ARG A 68 8.66 -6.02 -13.93
N ILE A 69 8.66 -5.88 -15.25
CA ILE A 69 7.65 -6.49 -16.11
C ILE A 69 7.83 -8.01 -16.16
N THR A 70 9.02 -8.48 -16.50
CA THR A 70 9.28 -9.89 -16.81
C THR A 70 9.35 -10.77 -15.56
N GLU A 71 10.10 -10.36 -14.54
CA GLU A 71 10.32 -11.17 -13.34
C GLU A 71 9.15 -11.08 -12.35
N LEU A 72 8.48 -9.93 -12.24
CA LEU A 72 7.33 -9.77 -11.33
C LEU A 72 5.98 -9.96 -12.04
N GLY A 73 5.95 -10.11 -13.37
CA GLY A 73 4.70 -10.18 -14.13
C GLY A 73 3.85 -8.93 -13.91
N LEU A 74 4.47 -7.75 -13.93
CA LEU A 74 3.77 -6.46 -13.87
C LEU A 74 3.35 -6.05 -15.27
N ASN A 75 2.15 -5.48 -15.37
CA ASN A 75 1.77 -4.75 -16.57
C ASN A 75 2.67 -3.49 -16.69
N PRO A 76 2.95 -3.03 -17.92
CA PRO A 76 3.82 -1.87 -18.17
C PRO A 76 3.48 -0.63 -17.33
N ASP A 77 2.19 -0.27 -17.27
CA ASP A 77 1.65 0.85 -16.47
C ASP A 77 1.94 0.73 -14.97
N ARG A 78 1.96 -0.50 -14.45
CA ARG A 78 2.22 -0.78 -13.04
C ARG A 78 3.71 -0.80 -12.70
N ALA A 79 4.54 -1.25 -13.63
CA ALA A 79 5.98 -1.26 -13.44
C ALA A 79 6.51 0.17 -13.18
N ASP A 80 5.90 1.18 -13.79
CA ASP A 80 6.22 2.60 -13.60
C ASP A 80 5.87 3.11 -12.19
N VAL A 81 4.70 2.73 -11.68
CA VAL A 81 4.09 3.36 -10.50
C VAL A 81 4.26 2.55 -9.21
N ILE A 82 4.73 1.30 -9.28
CA ILE A 82 4.83 0.44 -8.09
C ILE A 82 5.86 0.96 -7.07
N ILE A 83 6.97 1.55 -7.52
CA ILE A 83 7.98 2.16 -6.65
C ILE A 83 7.39 3.34 -5.85
N PRO A 84 6.83 4.39 -6.50
CA PRO A 84 6.25 5.50 -5.74
C PRO A 84 5.06 5.05 -4.87
N ALA A 85 4.24 4.10 -5.32
CA ALA A 85 3.17 3.55 -4.49
C ALA A 85 3.71 2.87 -3.21
N THR A 86 4.78 2.08 -3.33
CA THR A 86 5.40 1.41 -2.18
C THR A 86 5.98 2.43 -1.19
N ARG A 87 6.57 3.52 -1.70
CA ARG A 87 7.06 4.63 -0.86
C ARG A 87 5.93 5.29 -0.06
N ILE A 88 4.75 5.46 -0.65
CA ILE A 88 3.58 5.99 0.06
C ILE A 88 3.20 5.09 1.24
N TYR A 89 3.17 3.76 1.04
CA TYR A 89 2.85 2.83 2.13
C TYR A 89 3.88 2.90 3.26
N LEU A 90 5.17 2.93 2.94
CA LEU A 90 6.25 3.04 3.94
C LEU A 90 6.16 4.34 4.74
N ASN A 91 5.97 5.47 4.06
CA ASN A 91 5.82 6.75 4.71
C ASN A 91 4.57 6.77 5.61
N ALA A 92 3.44 6.28 5.12
CA ALA A 92 2.21 6.22 5.91
C ALA A 92 2.37 5.34 7.16
N MET A 93 3.02 4.17 7.05
CA MET A 93 3.34 3.34 8.21
C MET A 93 4.25 4.08 9.20
N LYS A 94 5.31 4.73 8.71
CA LYS A 94 6.26 5.46 9.55
C LYS A 94 5.60 6.62 10.29
N TRP A 95 4.80 7.44 9.60
CA TRP A 95 4.20 8.63 10.17
C TRP A 95 3.03 8.33 11.11
N SER A 96 2.33 7.22 10.89
CA SER A 96 1.26 6.75 11.78
C SER A 96 1.75 5.89 12.95
N GLY A 97 3.01 5.45 12.94
CA GLY A 97 3.52 4.48 13.91
C GLY A 97 3.04 3.04 13.70
N ALA A 98 2.32 2.76 12.61
CA ALA A 98 1.81 1.43 12.34
C ALA A 98 2.92 0.44 12.01
N ARG A 99 2.88 -0.74 12.66
CA ARG A 99 3.86 -1.82 12.45
C ARG A 99 3.43 -2.81 11.37
N GLN A 100 2.13 -2.85 11.08
CA GLN A 100 1.49 -3.82 10.22
C GLN A 100 0.54 -3.15 9.24
N ILE A 101 0.44 -3.72 8.05
CA ILE A 101 -0.55 -3.37 7.03
C ILE A 101 -1.32 -4.62 6.60
N TYR A 102 -2.65 -4.56 6.68
CA TYR A 102 -3.54 -5.57 6.15
C TYR A 102 -3.96 -5.23 4.73
N VAL A 103 -4.09 -6.24 3.89
CA VAL A 103 -4.41 -6.09 2.47
C VAL A 103 -5.64 -6.93 2.14
N PRO A 104 -6.85 -6.43 2.44
CA PRO A 104 -8.07 -7.17 2.17
C PRO A 104 -8.31 -7.23 0.65
N LYS A 105 -8.74 -8.40 0.15
CA LYS A 105 -9.12 -8.58 -1.25
C LYS A 105 -10.54 -8.06 -1.54
N ILE A 106 -10.81 -6.81 -1.16
CA ILE A 106 -12.06 -6.11 -1.45
C ILE A 106 -11.75 -4.74 -2.05
N GLY A 107 -12.59 -4.29 -2.97
CA GLY A 107 -12.47 -3.00 -3.63
C GLY A 107 -13.76 -2.19 -3.58
N LEU A 108 -13.78 -1.08 -4.32
CA LEU A 108 -14.93 -0.19 -4.42
C LEU A 108 -16.18 -0.91 -4.94
N ALA A 109 -16.03 -1.76 -5.97
CA ALA A 109 -17.14 -2.50 -6.55
C ALA A 109 -17.82 -3.41 -5.51
N ASP A 110 -17.03 -4.14 -4.71
CA ASP A 110 -17.54 -4.97 -3.62
C ASP A 110 -18.28 -4.12 -2.57
N GLY A 111 -17.76 -2.93 -2.28
CA GLY A 111 -18.39 -1.95 -1.39
C GLY A 111 -19.75 -1.47 -1.89
N ILE A 112 -19.86 -1.16 -3.20
CA ILE A 112 -21.12 -0.74 -3.84
C ILE A 112 -22.14 -1.87 -3.81
N VAL A 113 -21.77 -3.08 -4.23
CA VAL A 113 -22.66 -4.25 -4.21
C VAL A 113 -23.18 -4.51 -2.79
N LYS A 114 -22.30 -4.45 -1.79
CA LYS A 114 -22.68 -4.61 -0.37
C LYS A 114 -23.59 -3.50 0.11
N ALA A 115 -23.35 -2.25 -0.29
CA ALA A 115 -24.19 -1.12 0.09
C ALA A 115 -25.60 -1.25 -0.51
N MET A 116 -25.73 -1.65 -1.78
CA MET A 116 -27.01 -1.93 -2.44
C MET A 116 -27.75 -3.08 -1.75
N TYR A 117 -27.06 -4.17 -1.45
CA TYR A 117 -27.65 -5.32 -0.74
C TYR A 117 -28.23 -4.93 0.63
N HIS A 118 -27.60 -4.00 1.33
CA HIS A 118 -28.05 -3.50 2.63
C HIS A 118 -28.98 -2.27 2.54
N GLY A 119 -29.37 -1.82 1.34
CA GLY A 119 -30.24 -0.65 1.14
C GLY A 119 -29.64 0.66 1.68
N ARG A 120 -28.31 0.79 1.65
CA ARG A 120 -27.59 1.99 2.12
C ARG A 120 -27.31 3.00 1.01
N ILE A 121 -27.57 2.61 -0.23
CA ILE A 121 -27.60 3.41 -1.46
C ILE A 121 -28.67 2.85 -2.38
#